data_AF-A0A5D4JEJ8-F1
#
_entry.id   AF-A0A5D4JEJ8-F1
#
_cell.length_a   1.000
_cell.length_b   1.000
_cell.length_c   1.000
_cell.angle_alpha   90.00
_cell.angle_beta   90.00
_cell.angle_gamma   90.00
#
_symmetry.space_group_name_H-M   'P 1'
#
loop_
_entity.id
_entity.type
_entity.pdbx_description
1 polymer ?
#
loop_
_entity_poly.entity_id
_entity_poly.type
_entity_poly.pdbx_seq_one_letter_code
_entity_poly.pdbx_strand_id
1 'polypeptide(L)'
;MNAYRTAAPHRPAADYDRRFDGQPIVQCPDCHWAQALNKHLHKGPWALIYWHRDNPNKAINHLAELPDRLAIPSYVRWGHQGQLLAIEDTRTEEGFLLFGHENLEIFESVSDYGSLDQAVVRNTHRRSVFPYAAHAEIEAAASDLFHTGLLRPAAHLQ
;
A
#
# COMPACT_ATOMS: atom_id res chain seq x y z
N MET A 1 -38.66 -17.84 -9.36
CA MET A 1 -37.84 -17.97 -8.14
C MET A 1 -36.39 -17.91 -8.57
N ASN A 2 -35.76 -16.72 -8.50
CA ASN A 2 -34.35 -16.56 -8.86
C ASN A 2 -33.50 -17.07 -7.70
N ALA A 3 -32.76 -18.15 -7.94
CA ALA A 3 -31.70 -18.59 -7.05
C ALA A 3 -30.64 -17.48 -7.00
N TYR A 4 -30.58 -16.75 -5.88
CA TYR A 4 -29.42 -15.95 -5.55
C TYR A 4 -28.23 -16.91 -5.47
N ARG A 5 -27.44 -17.01 -6.55
CA ARG A 5 -26.06 -17.49 -6.45
C ARG A 5 -25.33 -16.44 -5.60
N THR A 6 -25.37 -16.59 -4.28
CA THR A 6 -24.37 -15.98 -3.41
C THR A 6 -23.02 -16.44 -3.95
N ALA A 7 -22.21 -15.48 -4.42
CA ALA A 7 -20.85 -15.77 -4.84
C ALA A 7 -20.17 -16.61 -3.75
N ALA A 8 -19.40 -17.63 -4.14
CA ALA A 8 -18.68 -18.45 -3.17
C ALA A 8 -17.85 -17.52 -2.27
N PRO A 9 -17.82 -17.76 -0.94
CA PRO A 9 -17.03 -16.92 -0.04
C PRO A 9 -15.56 -16.95 -0.46
N HIS A 10 -14.94 -15.77 -0.53
CA HIS A 10 -13.52 -15.65 -0.84
C HIS A 10 -12.67 -16.39 0.18
N ARG A 11 -11.59 -17.02 -0.27
CA ARG A 11 -10.67 -17.82 0.55
C ARG A 11 -9.28 -17.20 0.60
N PRO A 12 -9.11 -15.99 1.18
CA PRO A 12 -7.78 -15.43 1.39
C PRO A 12 -6.97 -16.30 2.36
N ALA A 13 -5.69 -16.43 2.06
CA ALA A 13 -4.73 -17.19 2.84
C ALA A 13 -3.36 -16.51 2.82
N ALA A 14 -2.56 -16.77 3.86
CA ALA A 14 -1.14 -16.47 3.85
C ALA A 14 -0.40 -17.58 3.09
N ASP A 15 0.49 -17.18 2.19
CA ASP A 15 1.43 -18.04 1.50
C ASP A 15 2.82 -17.73 2.08
N TYR A 16 3.30 -18.62 2.96
CA TYR A 16 4.60 -18.46 3.63
C TYR A 16 5.76 -19.02 2.80
N ASP A 17 5.46 -19.86 1.82
CA ASP A 17 6.44 -20.44 0.91
C ASP A 17 6.78 -19.44 -0.20
N ARG A 18 5.80 -18.65 -0.64
CA ARG A 18 6.00 -17.57 -1.59
C ARG A 18 6.34 -16.26 -0.88
N ARG A 19 7.35 -15.56 -1.39
CA ARG A 19 7.83 -14.29 -0.83
C ARG A 19 7.94 -13.19 -1.87
N PHE A 20 7.70 -11.96 -1.44
CA PHE A 20 7.97 -10.73 -2.18
C PHE A 20 9.00 -9.94 -1.37
N ASP A 21 10.18 -9.70 -1.95
CA ASP A 21 11.32 -9.06 -1.27
C ASP A 21 11.59 -9.62 0.14
N GLY A 22 11.55 -10.96 0.23
CA GLY A 22 11.80 -11.70 1.47
C GLY A 22 10.65 -11.70 2.48
N GLN A 23 9.57 -10.95 2.24
CA GLN A 23 8.36 -10.92 3.06
C GLN A 23 7.35 -12.00 2.60
N PRO A 24 6.64 -12.68 3.52
CA PRO A 24 5.53 -13.55 3.16
C PRO A 24 4.41 -12.80 2.44
N ILE A 25 3.57 -13.52 1.70
CA ILE A 25 2.47 -12.92 0.95
C ILE A 25 1.13 -13.34 1.57
N VAL A 26 0.13 -12.44 1.52
CA VAL A 26 -1.29 -12.81 1.65
C VAL A 26 -1.96 -12.65 0.30
N GLN A 27 -2.80 -13.62 -0.09
CA GLN A 27 -3.49 -13.59 -1.37
C GLN A 27 -4.85 -14.26 -1.31
N CYS A 28 -5.73 -13.91 -2.24
CA CYS A 28 -7.01 -14.56 -2.47
C CYS A 28 -7.06 -15.12 -3.90
N PRO A 29 -7.07 -16.45 -4.08
CA PRO A 29 -7.12 -17.05 -5.41
C PRO A 29 -8.45 -16.81 -6.13
N ASP A 30 -9.53 -16.48 -5.39
CA ASP A 30 -10.85 -16.27 -5.98
C ASP A 30 -11.00 -14.88 -6.64
N CYS A 31 -10.18 -13.88 -6.28
CA CYS A 31 -10.30 -12.50 -6.80
C CYS A 31 -8.98 -11.77 -7.09
N HIS A 32 -7.85 -12.48 -7.06
CA HIS A 32 -6.51 -11.94 -7.34
C HIS A 32 -6.02 -10.83 -6.40
N TRP A 33 -6.69 -10.57 -5.27
CA TRP A 33 -6.10 -9.76 -4.21
C TRP A 33 -4.80 -10.41 -3.75
N ALA A 34 -3.72 -9.63 -3.64
CA ALA A 34 -2.45 -10.08 -3.10
C ALA A 34 -1.67 -8.90 -2.51
N GLN A 35 -0.90 -9.13 -1.45
CA GLN A 35 -0.11 -8.10 -0.76
C GLN A 35 1.05 -8.74 0.02
N ALA A 36 2.16 -8.02 0.15
CA ALA A 36 3.26 -8.41 1.03
C ALA A 36 2.93 -8.15 2.51
N LEU A 37 3.32 -9.08 3.39
CA LEU A 37 3.24 -8.94 4.84
C LEU A 37 4.49 -8.27 5.40
N ASN A 38 4.43 -6.97 5.64
CA ASN A 38 5.46 -6.29 6.41
C ASN A 38 5.29 -6.59 7.92
N LYS A 39 6.27 -7.26 8.54
CA LYS A 39 6.24 -7.63 9.97
C LYS A 39 6.17 -6.45 10.96
N HIS A 40 6.59 -5.27 10.53
CA HIS A 40 6.55 -4.06 11.36
C HIS A 40 5.17 -3.40 11.28
N LEU A 41 4.51 -3.49 10.11
CA LEU A 41 3.18 -2.96 9.87
C LEU A 41 2.05 -3.92 10.27
N HIS A 42 2.28 -5.21 10.10
CA HIS A 42 1.30 -6.27 10.29
C HIS A 42 1.84 -7.27 11.32
N LYS A 43 1.16 -7.43 12.46
CA LYS A 43 1.47 -8.47 13.47
C LYS A 43 1.18 -9.91 13.01
N GLY A 44 0.69 -10.07 11.80
CA GLY A 44 0.39 -11.36 11.17
C GLY A 44 -0.61 -11.20 10.02
N PRO A 45 -0.94 -12.30 9.34
CA PRO A 45 -1.83 -12.25 8.18
C PRO A 45 -3.31 -12.13 8.55
N TRP A 46 -3.70 -12.51 9.76
CA TRP A 46 -5.09 -12.76 10.12
C TRP A 46 -5.97 -11.51 9.96
N ALA A 47 -5.48 -10.36 10.38
CA ALA A 47 -6.22 -9.11 10.25
C ALA A 47 -6.52 -8.77 8.77
N LEU A 48 -5.54 -8.93 7.88
CA LEU A 48 -5.73 -8.72 6.44
C LEU A 48 -6.64 -9.78 5.82
N ILE A 49 -6.53 -11.04 6.24
CA ILE A 49 -7.41 -12.14 5.81
C ILE A 49 -8.86 -11.84 6.19
N TYR A 50 -9.12 -11.45 7.44
CA TYR A 50 -10.47 -11.12 7.91
C TYR A 50 -11.00 -9.88 7.19
N TRP A 51 -10.21 -8.82 7.11
CA TRP A 51 -10.60 -7.61 6.40
C TRP A 51 -10.98 -7.90 4.94
N HIS A 52 -10.20 -8.72 4.23
CA HIS A 52 -10.51 -9.07 2.84
C HIS A 52 -11.78 -9.92 2.72
N ARG A 53 -12.05 -10.84 3.65
CA ARG A 53 -13.31 -11.62 3.67
C ARG A 53 -14.52 -10.71 3.82
N ASP A 54 -14.41 -9.65 4.61
CA ASP A 54 -15.49 -8.67 4.81
C ASP A 54 -15.58 -7.62 3.68
N ASN A 55 -14.51 -7.46 2.90
CA ASN A 55 -14.40 -6.47 1.83
C ASN A 55 -13.94 -7.10 0.50
N PRO A 56 -14.61 -8.16 -0.01
CA PRO A 56 -14.14 -8.90 -1.19
C PRO A 56 -14.11 -8.05 -2.47
N ASN A 57 -14.90 -6.98 -2.52
CA ASN A 57 -14.96 -6.04 -3.65
C ASN A 57 -13.82 -5.00 -3.66
N LYS A 58 -12.98 -4.95 -2.62
CA LYS A 58 -11.81 -4.05 -2.56
C LYS A 58 -10.51 -4.78 -2.94
N ALA A 59 -10.62 -5.77 -3.83
CA ALA A 59 -9.49 -6.57 -4.29
C ALA A 59 -8.53 -5.74 -5.13
N ILE A 60 -7.26 -5.68 -4.71
CA ILE A 60 -6.15 -5.06 -5.41
C ILE A 60 -4.99 -6.05 -5.38
N ASN A 61 -4.36 -6.27 -6.53
CA ASN A 61 -3.10 -7.00 -6.59
C ASN A 61 -1.95 -6.03 -6.31
N HIS A 62 -1.58 -5.90 -5.05
CA HIS A 62 -0.43 -5.09 -4.63
C HIS A 62 0.90 -5.71 -5.01
N LEU A 63 0.95 -6.93 -5.59
CA LEU A 63 2.18 -7.54 -6.11
C LEU A 63 2.44 -7.23 -7.60
N ALA A 64 1.59 -6.40 -8.21
CA ALA A 64 1.78 -5.91 -9.57
C ALA A 64 2.90 -4.85 -9.62
N GLU A 65 3.20 -4.39 -10.85
CA GLU A 65 4.04 -3.21 -11.07
C GLU A 65 3.38 -1.96 -10.45
N LEU A 66 4.22 -1.01 -10.03
CA LEU A 66 3.76 0.25 -9.46
C LEU A 66 3.01 1.05 -10.55
N PRO A 67 1.75 1.47 -10.32
CA PRO A 67 1.01 2.26 -11.30
C PRO A 67 1.50 3.71 -11.33
N ASP A 68 1.34 4.37 -12.49
CA ASP A 68 1.70 5.79 -12.68
C ASP A 68 0.95 6.73 -11.73
N ARG A 69 -0.29 6.36 -11.37
CA ARG A 69 -1.15 7.15 -10.48
C ARG A 69 -1.50 6.37 -9.23
N LEU A 70 -1.27 7.01 -8.09
CA LEU A 70 -1.43 6.44 -6.78
C LEU A 70 -2.49 7.20 -5.98
N ALA A 71 -3.05 6.55 -4.99
CA ALA A 71 -3.92 7.14 -4.00
C ALA A 71 -3.69 6.48 -2.64
N ILE A 72 -4.04 7.19 -1.57
CA ILE A 72 -4.03 6.65 -0.21
C ILE A 72 -5.35 5.86 -0.01
N PRO A 73 -5.31 4.58 0.38
CA PRO A 73 -6.51 3.80 0.70
C PRO A 73 -7.28 4.38 1.89
N SER A 74 -8.60 4.20 1.91
CA SER A 74 -9.45 4.75 2.99
C SER A 74 -9.22 4.11 4.36
N TYR A 75 -8.56 2.95 4.41
CA TYR A 75 -8.17 2.28 5.66
C TYR A 75 -6.79 2.71 6.15
N VAL A 76 -6.13 3.64 5.46
CA VAL A 76 -4.86 4.22 5.89
C VAL A 76 -5.14 5.58 6.51
N ARG A 77 -4.86 5.71 7.80
CA ARG A 77 -4.85 7.00 8.49
C ARG A 77 -3.41 7.50 8.53
N TRP A 78 -3.21 8.78 8.26
CA TRP A 78 -1.89 9.34 8.21
C TRP A 78 -1.85 10.78 8.71
N GLY A 79 -0.65 11.23 9.08
CA GLY A 79 -0.34 12.60 9.48
C GLY A 79 1.17 12.78 9.60
N HIS A 80 1.60 13.90 10.18
CA HIS A 80 3.02 14.18 10.38
C HIS A 80 3.37 14.28 11.87
N GLN A 81 4.52 13.72 12.25
CA GLN A 81 5.15 13.94 13.54
C GLN A 81 6.52 14.58 13.33
N GLY A 82 6.55 15.92 13.35
CA GLY A 82 7.72 16.68 12.92
C GLY A 82 7.98 16.46 11.42
N GLN A 83 9.13 15.87 11.10
CA GLN A 83 9.58 15.58 9.72
C GLN A 83 9.34 14.12 9.31
N LEU A 84 8.58 13.37 10.12
CA LEU A 84 8.29 11.96 9.92
C LEU A 84 6.82 11.79 9.54
N LEU A 85 6.55 10.80 8.69
CA LEU A 85 5.20 10.37 8.39
C LEU A 85 4.72 9.43 9.49
N ALA A 86 3.56 9.70 10.08
CA ALA A 86 2.87 8.78 10.97
C ALA A 86 1.76 8.06 10.19
N ILE A 87 1.81 6.73 10.11
CA ILE A 87 0.83 5.89 9.40
C ILE A 87 0.18 4.91 10.36
N GLU A 88 -1.14 4.75 10.27
CA GLU A 88 -1.92 3.67 10.86
C GLU A 88 -2.66 2.91 9.74
N ASP A 89 -2.42 1.60 9.63
CA ASP A 89 -3.29 0.71 8.84
C ASP A 89 -4.43 0.23 9.73
N THR A 90 -5.62 0.81 9.55
CA THR A 90 -6.78 0.52 10.41
C THR A 90 -7.30 -0.91 10.24
N ARG A 91 -6.78 -1.68 9.29
CA ARG A 91 -7.12 -3.11 9.13
C ARG A 91 -6.49 -3.96 10.22
N THR A 92 -5.34 -3.55 10.76
CA THR A 92 -4.54 -4.38 11.68
C THR A 92 -4.67 -4.00 13.15
N GLU A 93 -5.43 -2.94 13.47
CA GLU A 93 -5.60 -2.39 14.83
C GLU A 93 -4.26 -2.00 15.50
N GLU A 94 -3.22 -1.80 14.70
CA GLU A 94 -1.93 -1.31 15.18
C GLU A 94 -1.95 0.21 15.36
N GLY A 95 -1.15 0.69 16.30
CA GLY A 95 -0.94 2.13 16.47
C GLY A 95 -0.13 2.74 15.32
N PHE A 96 0.05 4.06 15.37
CA PHE A 96 0.86 4.78 14.38
C PHE A 96 2.31 4.30 14.35
N LEU A 97 2.80 4.01 13.15
CA LEU A 97 4.21 3.77 12.85
C LEU A 97 4.82 5.00 12.19
N LEU A 98 6.09 5.27 12.50
CA LEU A 98 6.83 6.39 11.95
C LEU A 98 7.71 5.95 10.79
N PHE A 99 7.58 6.68 9.69
CA PHE A 99 8.34 6.49 8.47
C PHE A 99 9.19 7.73 8.15
N GLY A 100 10.25 7.52 7.39
CA GLY A 100 11.18 8.57 6.98
C GLY A 100 10.54 9.68 6.16
N HIS A 101 11.29 10.78 6.00
CA HIS A 101 10.84 12.00 5.33
C HIS A 101 10.40 11.77 3.87
N GLU A 102 11.06 10.86 3.16
CA GLU A 102 10.71 10.48 1.79
C GLU A 102 9.29 9.91 1.70
N ASN A 103 8.85 9.16 2.70
CA ASN A 103 7.49 8.62 2.73
C ASN A 103 6.46 9.74 2.98
N LEU A 104 6.80 10.74 3.80
CA LEU A 104 5.96 11.93 4.00
C LEU A 104 5.79 12.70 2.68
N GLU A 105 6.89 12.96 1.98
CA GLU A 105 6.88 13.62 0.67
C GLU A 105 5.99 12.86 -0.34
N ILE A 106 6.06 11.52 -0.35
CA ILE A 106 5.21 10.66 -1.18
C ILE A 106 3.74 10.83 -0.81
N PHE A 107 3.38 10.73 0.47
CA PHE A 107 2.00 10.84 0.92
C PHE A 107 1.39 12.21 0.60
N GLU A 108 2.14 13.30 0.81
CA GLU A 108 1.70 14.65 0.44
C GLU A 108 1.50 14.77 -1.08
N SER A 109 2.49 14.33 -1.87
CA SER A 109 2.43 14.38 -3.34
C SER A 109 1.25 13.57 -3.91
N VAL A 110 1.06 12.35 -3.39
CA VAL A 110 -0.03 11.45 -3.79
C VAL A 110 -1.39 11.99 -3.36
N SER A 111 -1.49 12.58 -2.16
CA SER A 111 -2.74 13.18 -1.67
C SER A 111 -3.19 14.35 -2.54
N ASP A 112 -2.26 15.20 -2.96
CA ASP A 112 -2.59 16.43 -3.70
C ASP A 112 -2.77 16.19 -5.20
N TYR A 113 -1.94 15.33 -5.81
CA TYR A 113 -1.83 15.20 -7.27
C TYR A 113 -2.08 13.76 -7.77
N GLY A 114 -1.96 12.77 -6.88
CA GLY A 114 -1.99 11.36 -7.25
C GLY A 114 -0.78 10.91 -8.09
N SER A 115 0.34 11.65 -8.04
CA SER A 115 1.61 11.32 -8.69
C SER A 115 2.79 11.47 -7.74
N LEU A 116 3.97 10.99 -8.15
CA LEU A 116 5.22 11.07 -7.38
C LEU A 116 6.09 12.29 -7.71
N ASP A 117 5.74 13.06 -8.75
CA ASP A 117 6.60 14.13 -9.30
C ASP A 117 7.03 15.16 -8.25
N GLN A 118 6.09 15.60 -7.40
CA GLN A 118 6.39 16.59 -6.37
C GLN A 118 7.26 15.99 -5.27
N ALA A 119 7.10 14.71 -4.94
CA ALA A 119 7.98 14.02 -4.02
C ALA A 119 9.42 13.96 -4.55
N VAL A 120 9.60 13.65 -5.85
CA VAL A 120 10.93 13.65 -6.50
C VAL A 120 11.58 15.02 -6.47
N VAL A 121 10.83 16.07 -6.80
CA VAL A 121 11.32 17.46 -6.78
C VAL A 121 11.75 17.86 -5.38
N ARG A 122 10.92 17.62 -4.36
CA ARG A 122 11.22 17.93 -2.96
C ARG A 122 12.45 17.17 -2.46
N ASN A 123 12.54 15.88 -2.77
CA ASN A 123 13.66 15.04 -2.35
C ASN A 123 14.98 15.48 -2.98
N THR A 124 14.94 15.83 -4.28
CA THR A 124 16.08 16.40 -5.03
C THR A 124 16.62 17.64 -4.32
N HIS A 125 15.74 18.59 -3.99
CA HIS A 125 16.13 19.83 -3.31
C HIS A 125 16.65 19.60 -1.90
N ARG A 126 15.97 18.77 -1.11
CA ARG A 126 16.33 18.48 0.28
C ARG A 126 17.70 17.82 0.40
N ARG A 127 17.99 16.83 -0.45
CA ARG A 127 19.22 16.05 -0.40
C ARG A 127 20.34 16.61 -1.27
N SER A 128 20.04 17.63 -2.10
CA SER A 128 20.97 18.18 -3.09
C SER A 128 21.57 17.09 -3.99
N VAL A 129 20.73 16.14 -4.42
CA VAL A 129 21.11 15.02 -5.31
C VAL A 129 20.62 15.27 -6.73
N PHE A 130 21.10 14.47 -7.70
CA PHE A 130 20.59 14.53 -9.06
C PHE A 130 19.14 14.02 -9.13
N PRO A 131 18.28 14.59 -9.98
CA PRO A 131 16.89 14.18 -10.13
C PRO A 131 16.71 12.68 -10.40
N TYR A 132 17.61 12.07 -11.19
CA TYR A 132 17.58 10.64 -11.48
C TYR A 132 17.75 9.78 -10.21
N ALA A 133 18.65 10.18 -9.31
CA ALA A 133 18.86 9.46 -8.05
C ALA A 133 17.65 9.62 -7.11
N ALA A 134 17.11 10.84 -6.99
CA ALA A 134 15.89 11.09 -6.22
C ALA A 134 14.70 10.30 -6.77
N HIS A 135 14.56 10.21 -8.10
CA HIS A 135 13.50 9.43 -8.73
C HIS A 135 13.57 7.96 -8.33
N ALA A 136 14.73 7.32 -8.49
CA ALA A 136 14.91 5.91 -8.13
C ALA A 136 14.62 5.64 -6.65
N GLU A 137 15.01 6.55 -5.75
CA GLU A 137 14.74 6.41 -4.32
C GLU A 137 13.25 6.58 -3.98
N ILE A 138 12.58 7.59 -4.55
CA ILE A 138 11.14 7.82 -4.34
C ILE A 138 10.31 6.68 -4.93
N GLU A 139 10.68 6.19 -6.11
CA GLU A 139 10.01 5.06 -6.76
C GLU A 139 10.16 3.78 -5.95
N ALA A 140 11.36 3.49 -5.44
CA ALA A 140 11.59 2.35 -4.54
C ALA A 140 10.76 2.46 -3.26
N ALA A 141 10.73 3.62 -2.62
CA ALA A 141 9.93 3.84 -1.42
C ALA A 141 8.41 3.75 -1.70
N ALA A 142 7.96 4.31 -2.82
CA ALA A 142 6.56 4.21 -3.24
C ALA A 142 6.17 2.76 -3.58
N SER A 143 7.09 2.00 -4.17
CA SER A 143 6.95 0.56 -4.41
C SER A 143 6.72 -0.18 -3.10
N ASP A 144 7.59 0.00 -2.10
CA ASP A 144 7.43 -0.64 -0.78
C ASP A 144 6.08 -0.31 -0.12
N LEU A 145 5.66 0.97 -0.18
CA LEU A 145 4.37 1.41 0.34
C LEU A 145 3.20 0.79 -0.45
N PHE A 146 3.31 0.67 -1.77
CA PHE A 146 2.30 0.01 -2.62
C PHE A 146 2.21 -1.49 -2.33
N HIS A 147 3.34 -2.20 -2.32
CA HIS A 147 3.41 -3.66 -2.11
C HIS A 147 2.91 -4.08 -0.73
N THR A 148 3.00 -3.19 0.26
CA THR A 148 2.50 -3.39 1.63
C THR A 148 1.07 -2.88 1.85
N GLY A 149 0.41 -2.36 0.81
CA GLY A 149 -0.98 -1.92 0.86
C GLY A 149 -1.21 -0.55 1.49
N LEU A 150 -0.16 0.26 1.67
CA LEU A 150 -0.27 1.64 2.16
C LEU A 150 -0.57 2.64 1.05
N LEU A 151 -0.32 2.26 -0.20
CA LEU A 151 -0.77 2.96 -1.41
C LEU A 151 -1.58 2.01 -2.29
N ARG A 152 -2.46 2.57 -3.13
CA ARG A 152 -3.24 1.84 -4.13
C ARG A 152 -3.22 2.58 -5.47
N PRO A 153 -3.62 1.94 -6.58
CA PRO A 153 -3.86 2.67 -7.82
C PRO A 153 -4.93 3.75 -7.57
N ALA A 154 -4.69 4.95 -8.07
CA ALA A 154 -5.76 5.95 -8.14
C ALA A 154 -6.83 5.40 -9.09
N ALA A 155 -8.11 5.49 -8.71
CA ALA A 155 -9.17 5.23 -9.67
C ALA A 155 -8.95 6.18 -10.85
N HIS A 156 -8.88 5.64 -12.07
CA HIS A 156 -9.06 6.48 -13.24
C HIS A 156 -10.39 7.21 -13.02
N LEU A 157 -10.36 8.54 -12.97
CA LEU A 157 -11.54 9.33 -13.29
C LEU A 157 -11.87 8.95 -14.74
N GLN A 158 -12.67 7.89 -14.92
CA GLN A 158 -13.43 7.66 -16.13
C GLN A 158 -14.73 8.44 -15.99
#